data_AF-A0A924CAN1-F1
#
_entry.id   AF-A0A924CAN1-F1
#
_cell.length_a   1.000
_cell.length_b   1.000
_cell.length_c   1.000
_cell.angle_alpha   90.00
_cell.angle_beta   90.00
_cell.angle_gamma   90.00
#
_symmetry.space_group_name_H-M   'P 1'
#
loop_
_entity.id
_entity.type
_entity.pdbx_description
1 polymer ?
#
loop_
_entity_poly.entity_id
_entity_poly.type
_entity_poly.pdbx_seq_one_letter_code
_entity_poly.pdbx_strand_id
1 'polypeptide(L)'
;MMKRYFTYFMLTTLLIMVSSMGIAQPPKKTTVKSIIKFNPPAVQTYLGSLTGKEAFAGAEEVKNLITRPLKIAGDKNTLYTLASYQLAYKRIGVTEDEATGKTTPESDMVSGQFNATPLPAIWQINITETLRKGESLHFFDIVVLDKQGRRFFAPELKITIQ
;
A
#
# COMPACT_ATOMS: atom_id res chain seq x y z
N MET A 1 76.52 28.12 -35.93
CA MET A 1 75.90 26.88 -35.41
C MET A 1 74.50 27.08 -34.82
N MET A 2 74.22 28.18 -34.11
CA MET A 2 72.93 28.44 -33.43
C MET A 2 71.65 28.36 -34.30
N LYS A 3 71.70 28.81 -35.57
CA LYS A 3 70.52 28.80 -36.46
C LYS A 3 69.96 27.41 -36.75
N ARG A 4 70.82 26.37 -36.86
CA ARG A 4 70.37 25.00 -37.14
C ARG A 4 69.64 24.39 -35.93
N TYR A 5 70.15 24.63 -34.72
CA TYR A 5 69.49 24.17 -33.49
C TYR A 5 68.15 24.86 -33.25
N PHE A 6 68.03 26.14 -33.61
CA PHE A 6 66.77 26.86 -33.54
C PHE A 6 65.72 26.29 -34.51
N THR A 7 66.13 25.90 -35.73
CA THR A 7 65.23 25.24 -36.69
C THR A 7 64.75 23.89 -36.18
N TYR A 8 65.64 23.06 -35.61
CA TYR A 8 65.23 21.76 -35.04
C TYR A 8 64.32 21.92 -33.82
N PHE A 9 64.61 22.91 -32.96
CA PHE A 9 63.77 23.23 -31.80
C PHE A 9 62.37 23.69 -32.21
N MET A 10 62.27 24.51 -33.27
CA MET A 10 60.97 24.95 -33.78
C MET A 10 60.19 23.81 -34.45
N LEU A 11 60.89 22.91 -35.14
CA LEU A 11 60.26 21.74 -35.78
C LEU A 11 59.71 20.76 -34.73
N THR A 12 60.41 20.55 -33.61
CA THR A 12 59.94 19.67 -32.54
C THR A 12 58.79 20.28 -31.75
N THR A 13 58.77 21.59 -31.51
CA THR A 13 57.62 22.26 -30.86
C THR A 13 56.38 22.23 -31.74
N LEU A 14 56.52 22.38 -33.07
CA LEU A 14 55.39 22.27 -33.99
C LEU A 14 54.80 20.86 -34.02
N LEU A 15 55.64 19.82 -33.96
CA LEU A 15 55.20 18.42 -33.96
C LEU A 15 54.41 18.06 -32.68
N ILE A 16 54.77 18.65 -31.54
CA ILE A 16 54.06 18.42 -30.27
C ILE A 16 52.66 19.05 -30.30
N MET A 17 52.50 20.26 -30.88
CA MET A 17 51.20 20.94 -30.91
C MET A 17 50.14 20.29 -31.82
N VAL A 18 50.54 19.54 -32.86
CA VAL A 18 49.58 18.87 -33.76
C VAL A 18 49.01 17.58 -33.12
N SER A 19 49.69 17.03 -32.12
CA SER A 19 49.29 15.76 -31.49
C SER A 19 48.15 15.88 -30.45
N SER A 20 47.74 17.10 -30.07
CA SER A 20 46.74 17.35 -29.01
C SER A 20 45.32 17.63 -29.50
N MET A 21 44.99 17.42 -30.78
CA MET A 21 43.60 17.55 -31.25
C MET A 21 42.78 16.30 -30.90
N GLY A 22 42.35 16.22 -29.63
CA GLY A 22 41.34 15.26 -29.19
C GLY A 22 39.97 15.67 -29.70
N ILE A 23 39.35 14.84 -30.56
CA ILE A 23 37.97 15.04 -31.00
C ILE A 23 37.04 14.71 -29.82
N ALA A 24 36.49 15.74 -29.18
CA ALA A 24 35.48 15.56 -28.14
C ALA A 24 34.20 14.98 -28.76
N GLN A 25 33.92 13.71 -28.49
CA GLN A 25 32.64 13.10 -28.88
C GLN A 25 31.54 13.64 -27.94
N PRO A 26 30.44 14.20 -28.47
CA PRO A 26 29.32 14.59 -27.62
C PRO A 26 28.79 13.33 -26.89
N PRO A 27 28.53 13.41 -25.58
CA PRO A 27 28.07 12.26 -24.83
C PRO A 27 26.80 11.71 -25.46
N LYS A 28 26.80 10.42 -25.76
CA LYS A 28 25.66 9.70 -26.34
C LYS A 28 24.48 9.88 -25.38
N LYS A 29 23.52 10.75 -25.74
CA LYS A 29 22.34 11.00 -24.91
C LYS A 29 21.65 9.65 -24.67
N THR A 30 21.69 9.19 -23.43
CA THR A 30 21.02 7.97 -23.03
C THR A 30 19.53 8.25 -23.18
N THR A 31 18.88 7.60 -24.15
CA THR A 31 17.42 7.66 -24.28
C THR A 31 16.83 7.11 -23.01
N VAL A 32 16.36 8.01 -22.14
CA VAL A 32 15.65 7.65 -20.92
C VAL A 32 14.42 6.86 -21.37
N LYS A 33 14.37 5.56 -21.05
CA LYS A 33 13.18 4.76 -21.29
C LYS A 33 12.04 5.43 -20.53
N SER A 34 11.02 5.88 -21.27
CA SER A 34 9.79 6.43 -20.70
C SER A 34 9.29 5.48 -19.62
N ILE A 35 9.10 6.01 -18.41
CA ILE A 35 8.53 5.26 -17.29
C ILE A 35 7.10 4.93 -17.72
N ILE A 36 6.83 3.67 -18.04
CA ILE A 36 5.47 3.21 -18.36
C ILE A 36 4.65 3.42 -17.09
N LYS A 37 3.74 4.40 -17.14
CA LYS A 37 2.83 4.72 -16.04
C LYS A 37 1.98 3.49 -15.74
N PHE A 38 2.13 2.94 -14.54
CA PHE A 38 1.33 1.80 -14.10
C PHE A 38 -0.12 2.24 -13.88
N ASN A 39 -1.06 1.56 -14.54
CA ASN A 39 -2.48 1.72 -14.30
C ASN A 39 -2.96 0.50 -13.49
N PRO A 40 -3.35 0.69 -12.22
CA PRO A 40 -3.75 -0.44 -11.37
C PRO A 40 -5.05 -1.07 -11.89
N PRO A 41 -5.20 -2.41 -11.78
CA PRO A 41 -6.44 -3.08 -12.13
C PRO A 41 -7.62 -2.61 -11.26
N ALA A 42 -8.83 -2.64 -11.82
CA ALA A 42 -10.04 -2.51 -11.02
C ALA A 42 -10.20 -3.78 -10.15
N VAL A 43 -10.27 -3.58 -8.84
CA VAL A 43 -10.44 -4.64 -7.85
C VAL A 43 -11.46 -4.25 -6.81
N GLN A 44 -11.96 -5.24 -6.08
CA GLN A 44 -12.91 -5.08 -4.99
C GLN A 44 -12.52 -5.97 -3.81
N THR A 45 -12.76 -5.45 -2.60
CA THR A 45 -12.46 -6.13 -1.33
C THR A 45 -13.70 -6.84 -0.81
N TYR A 46 -13.52 -8.06 -0.33
CA TYR A 46 -14.57 -8.92 0.18
C TYR A 46 -14.21 -9.50 1.55
N LEU A 47 -15.19 -9.52 2.45
CA LEU A 47 -15.19 -10.36 3.64
C LEU A 47 -16.38 -11.31 3.54
N GLY A 48 -16.15 -12.51 3.00
CA GLY A 48 -17.24 -13.42 2.60
C GLY A 48 -18.14 -12.81 1.53
N SER A 49 -19.42 -12.60 1.87
CA SER A 49 -20.44 -11.97 1.02
C SER A 49 -20.37 -10.43 1.04
N LEU A 50 -19.72 -9.83 2.02
CA LEU A 50 -19.75 -8.39 2.25
C LEU A 50 -18.69 -7.67 1.42
N THR A 51 -19.10 -6.56 0.79
CA THR A 51 -18.22 -5.72 -0.01
C THR A 51 -18.70 -4.26 -0.06
N GLY A 52 -17.81 -3.35 -0.41
CA GLY A 52 -18.12 -1.93 -0.63
C GLY A 52 -17.85 -1.05 0.58
N LYS A 53 -18.04 0.25 0.37
CA LYS A 53 -17.72 1.30 1.36
C LYS A 53 -18.75 1.43 2.48
N GLU A 54 -19.93 0.84 2.33
CA GLU A 54 -21.02 0.85 3.31
C GLU A 54 -21.81 -0.46 3.17
N ALA A 55 -21.29 -1.53 3.77
CA ALA A 55 -22.00 -2.78 3.93
C ALA A 55 -22.78 -2.80 5.25
N PHE A 56 -23.95 -3.42 5.25
CA PHE A 56 -24.76 -3.63 6.44
C PHE A 56 -24.96 -5.14 6.65
N ALA A 57 -24.74 -5.61 7.87
CA ALA A 57 -24.82 -7.03 8.20
C ALA A 57 -25.28 -7.21 9.65
N GLY A 58 -25.94 -8.34 9.92
CA GLY A 58 -26.32 -8.70 11.28
C GLY A 58 -25.12 -9.11 12.12
N ALA A 59 -25.20 -8.95 13.44
CA ALA A 59 -24.08 -9.29 14.34
C ALA A 59 -23.59 -10.74 14.15
N GLU A 60 -24.51 -11.72 14.11
CA GLU A 60 -24.16 -13.14 13.95
C GLU A 60 -23.52 -13.47 12.59
N GLU A 61 -23.94 -12.78 11.52
CA GLU A 61 -23.30 -12.94 10.21
C GLU A 61 -21.85 -12.45 10.28
N VAL A 62 -21.62 -11.28 10.85
CA VAL A 62 -20.27 -10.71 10.96
C VAL A 62 -19.37 -11.52 11.89
N LYS A 63 -19.88 -12.05 13.00
CA LYS A 63 -19.15 -12.97 13.88
C LYS A 63 -18.64 -14.20 13.13
N ASN A 64 -19.43 -14.73 12.19
CA ASN A 64 -18.98 -15.83 11.33
C ASN A 64 -17.98 -15.36 10.27
N LEU A 65 -18.21 -14.19 9.68
CA LEU A 65 -17.38 -13.68 8.58
C LEU A 65 -16.00 -13.18 9.03
N ILE A 66 -15.84 -12.68 10.25
CA ILE A 66 -14.56 -12.16 10.76
C ILE A 66 -13.49 -13.25 10.91
N THR A 67 -13.92 -14.52 11.00
CA THR A 67 -13.04 -15.70 11.00
C THR A 67 -12.51 -16.06 9.62
N ARG A 68 -13.08 -15.47 8.56
CA ARG A 68 -12.73 -15.75 7.16
C ARG A 68 -11.66 -14.77 6.66
N PRO A 69 -10.85 -15.18 5.67
CA PRO A 69 -9.86 -14.29 5.09
C PRO A 69 -10.52 -13.19 4.24
N LEU A 70 -9.93 -11.99 4.28
CA LEU A 70 -10.17 -10.94 3.30
C LEU A 70 -9.74 -11.42 1.92
N LYS A 71 -10.64 -11.26 0.94
CA LYS A 71 -10.40 -11.63 -0.45
C LYS A 71 -10.44 -10.37 -1.31
N ILE A 72 -9.43 -10.18 -2.15
CA ILE A 72 -9.40 -9.11 -3.14
C ILE A 72 -9.54 -9.74 -4.52
N ALA A 73 -10.60 -9.38 -5.23
CA ALA A 73 -10.91 -9.92 -6.54
C ALA A 73 -11.11 -8.80 -7.57
N GLY A 74 -10.58 -8.98 -8.78
CA GLY A 74 -10.88 -8.12 -9.93
C GLY A 74 -12.04 -8.65 -10.78
N ASP A 75 -12.34 -7.94 -11.87
CA ASP A 75 -13.51 -8.17 -12.76
C ASP A 75 -13.66 -9.61 -13.28
N LYS A 76 -12.54 -10.36 -13.39
CA LYS A 76 -12.51 -11.76 -13.85
C LYS A 76 -12.31 -12.76 -12.70
N ASN A 77 -12.75 -12.41 -11.48
CA ASN A 77 -12.52 -13.17 -10.25
C ASN A 77 -11.03 -13.52 -10.03
N THR A 78 -10.12 -12.69 -10.57
CA THR A 78 -8.68 -12.85 -10.39
C THR A 78 -8.34 -12.47 -8.97
N LEU A 79 -7.77 -13.40 -8.22
CA LEU A 79 -7.33 -13.18 -6.84
C LEU A 79 -6.01 -12.43 -6.81
N TYR A 80 -5.92 -11.47 -5.91
CA TYR A 80 -4.70 -10.71 -5.63
C TYR A 80 -4.15 -11.06 -4.26
N THR A 81 -2.82 -11.08 -4.14
CA THR A 81 -2.15 -11.38 -2.86
C THR A 81 -2.22 -10.16 -1.97
N LEU A 82 -2.74 -10.34 -0.75
CA LEU A 82 -2.74 -9.29 0.27
C LEU A 82 -1.32 -9.05 0.78
N ALA A 83 -0.89 -7.79 0.80
CA ALA A 83 0.38 -7.38 1.40
C ALA A 83 0.18 -6.80 2.81
N SER A 84 -0.80 -5.90 2.96
CA SER A 84 -1.16 -5.31 4.26
C SER A 84 -2.54 -4.67 4.23
N TYR A 85 -3.11 -4.43 5.40
CA TYR A 85 -4.31 -3.63 5.60
C TYR A 85 -4.33 -3.08 7.03
N GLN A 86 -5.21 -2.11 7.27
CA GLN A 86 -5.56 -1.65 8.60
C GLN A 86 -7.01 -2.01 8.90
N LEU A 87 -7.31 -2.29 10.17
CA LEU A 87 -8.67 -2.45 10.67
C LEU A 87 -8.89 -1.40 11.76
N ALA A 88 -10.00 -0.68 11.69
CA ALA A 88 -10.58 0.08 12.79
C ALA A 88 -11.90 -0.56 13.22
N TYR A 89 -12.04 -0.86 14.50
CA TYR A 89 -13.24 -1.41 15.12
C TYR A 89 -13.82 -0.37 16.09
N LYS A 90 -14.96 0.19 15.71
CA LYS A 90 -15.76 1.06 16.57
C LYS A 90 -16.69 0.20 17.41
N ARG A 91 -16.51 0.23 18.72
CA ARG A 91 -17.27 -0.55 19.71
C ARG A 91 -18.08 0.37 20.62
N ILE A 92 -19.18 -0.14 21.16
CA ILE A 92 -20.05 0.58 22.08
C ILE A 92 -19.95 -0.08 23.46
N GLY A 93 -19.32 0.64 24.39
CA GLY A 93 -19.25 0.30 25.81
C GLY A 93 -20.41 0.89 26.61
N VAL A 94 -20.50 0.50 27.88
CA VAL A 94 -21.40 1.10 28.85
C VAL A 94 -20.55 1.65 29.98
N THR A 95 -20.67 2.95 30.24
CA THR A 95 -19.98 3.64 31.33
C THR A 95 -20.99 3.96 32.43
N GLU A 96 -20.66 3.65 33.68
CA GLU A 96 -21.46 3.97 34.86
C GLU A 96 -20.91 5.23 35.53
N ASP A 97 -21.77 6.22 35.78
CA ASP A 97 -21.43 7.41 36.54
C ASP A 97 -21.47 7.10 38.04
N GLU A 98 -20.33 7.19 38.71
CA GLU A 98 -20.17 6.90 40.14
C GLU A 98 -21.04 7.80 41.05
N ALA A 99 -21.39 9.01 40.60
CA ALA A 99 -22.21 9.93 41.37
C ALA A 99 -23.72 9.68 41.23
N THR A 100 -24.16 9.15 40.08
CA THR A 100 -25.59 8.99 39.77
C THR A 100 -26.04 7.54 39.60
N GLY A 101 -25.11 6.57 39.53
CA GLY A 101 -25.37 5.16 39.23
C GLY A 101 -25.97 4.95 37.83
N LYS A 102 -25.93 5.97 36.98
CA LYS A 102 -26.58 5.93 35.67
C LYS A 102 -25.60 5.37 34.63
N THR A 103 -26.06 4.39 33.88
CA THR A 103 -25.32 3.82 32.76
C THR A 103 -25.60 4.61 31.47
N THR A 104 -24.54 4.96 30.76
CA THR A 104 -24.63 5.64 29.45
C THR A 104 -23.80 4.90 28.40
N PRO A 105 -24.29 4.79 27.15
CA PRO A 105 -23.52 4.19 26.08
C PRO A 105 -22.41 5.14 25.64
N GLU A 106 -21.19 4.64 25.57
CA GLU A 106 -20.03 5.38 25.10
C GLU A 106 -19.37 4.63 23.93
N SER A 107 -18.96 5.36 22.90
CA SER A 107 -18.27 4.78 21.76
C SER A 107 -16.77 4.85 21.96
N ASP A 108 -16.09 3.73 21.75
CA ASP A 108 -14.64 3.62 21.71
C ASP A 108 -14.18 3.04 20.35
N MET A 109 -12.91 3.21 20.01
CA MET A 109 -12.33 2.71 18.77
C MET A 109 -10.97 2.06 19.02
N VAL A 110 -10.83 0.84 18.50
CA VAL A 110 -9.56 0.10 18.53
C VAL A 110 -9.11 -0.13 17.10
N SER A 111 -7.82 0.04 16.82
CA SER A 111 -7.27 -0.15 15.47
C SER A 111 -5.97 -0.94 15.47
N GLY A 112 -5.68 -1.60 14.35
CA GLY A 112 -4.44 -2.33 14.14
C GLY A 112 -4.05 -2.41 12.67
N GLN A 113 -2.74 -2.59 12.42
CA GLN A 113 -2.19 -2.91 11.11
C GLN A 113 -1.87 -4.40 11.02
N PHE A 114 -2.17 -5.00 9.88
CA PHE A 114 -2.00 -6.42 9.63
C PHE A 114 -1.34 -6.66 8.28
N ASN A 115 -0.56 -7.74 8.20
CA ASN A 115 0.11 -8.22 7.00
C ASN A 115 -0.36 -9.62 6.57
N ALA A 116 -1.31 -10.20 7.32
CA ALA A 116 -1.86 -11.52 7.09
C ALA A 116 -3.38 -11.52 7.32
N THR A 117 -4.05 -12.45 6.65
CA THR A 117 -5.50 -12.66 6.78
C THR A 117 -5.77 -14.17 6.92
N PRO A 118 -6.75 -14.62 7.72
CA PRO A 118 -7.68 -13.86 8.56
C PRO A 118 -6.99 -13.09 9.70
N LEU A 119 -7.76 -12.28 10.43
CA LEU A 119 -7.27 -11.52 11.57
C LEU A 119 -6.61 -12.42 12.63
N PRO A 120 -5.70 -11.92 13.48
CA PRO A 120 -5.15 -12.71 14.58
C PRO A 120 -6.25 -13.21 15.53
N ALA A 121 -6.05 -14.37 16.15
CA ALA A 121 -7.05 -15.02 17.01
C ALA A 121 -7.60 -14.10 18.11
N ILE A 122 -6.76 -13.28 18.74
CA ILE A 122 -7.19 -12.33 19.78
C ILE A 122 -8.19 -11.30 19.25
N TRP A 123 -8.02 -10.82 18.01
CA TRP A 123 -8.95 -9.89 17.37
C TRP A 123 -10.24 -10.60 17.01
N GLN A 124 -10.16 -11.82 16.48
CA GLN A 124 -11.35 -12.62 16.19
C GLN A 124 -12.18 -12.83 17.45
N ILE A 125 -11.57 -13.34 18.53
CA ILE A 125 -12.23 -13.61 19.82
C ILE A 125 -12.89 -12.33 20.36
N ASN A 126 -12.11 -11.26 20.53
CA ASN A 126 -12.61 -10.00 21.08
C ASN A 126 -13.79 -9.44 20.29
N ILE A 127 -13.71 -9.46 18.96
CA ILE A 127 -14.82 -9.01 18.10
C ILE A 127 -16.00 -9.97 18.29
N THR A 128 -15.81 -11.28 18.17
CA THR A 128 -16.91 -12.24 18.20
C THR A 128 -17.71 -12.24 19.51
N GLU A 129 -17.04 -12.01 20.64
CA GLU A 129 -17.67 -11.98 21.97
C GLU A 129 -18.35 -10.65 22.26
N THR A 130 -17.81 -9.53 21.76
CA THR A 130 -18.29 -8.19 22.12
C THR A 130 -19.18 -7.52 21.09
N LEU A 131 -19.22 -8.02 19.84
CA LEU A 131 -19.89 -7.36 18.73
C LEU A 131 -21.39 -7.14 18.99
N ARG A 132 -21.82 -5.88 18.88
CA ARG A 132 -23.19 -5.41 19.11
C ARG A 132 -23.72 -4.60 17.92
N LYS A 133 -25.04 -4.48 17.87
CA LYS A 133 -25.72 -3.57 16.95
C LYS A 133 -25.26 -2.12 17.15
N GLY A 134 -25.07 -1.38 16.07
CA GLY A 134 -24.60 0.00 16.06
C GLY A 134 -23.07 0.18 16.00
N GLU A 135 -22.33 -0.92 16.12
CA GLU A 135 -20.87 -0.95 15.96
C GLU A 135 -20.46 -1.00 14.48
N SER A 136 -19.17 -0.82 14.21
CA SER A 136 -18.66 -0.92 12.83
C SER A 136 -17.23 -1.42 12.73
N LEU A 137 -16.95 -2.19 11.68
CA LEU A 137 -15.60 -2.61 11.29
C LEU A 137 -15.22 -1.93 9.98
N HIS A 138 -14.05 -1.30 9.93
CA HIS A 138 -13.54 -0.60 8.75
C HIS A 138 -12.15 -1.12 8.39
N PHE A 139 -12.08 -1.78 7.23
CA PHE A 139 -10.85 -2.23 6.60
C PHE A 139 -10.40 -1.20 5.58
N PHE A 140 -9.23 -0.62 5.80
CA PHE A 140 -8.69 0.47 4.97
C PHE A 140 -7.18 0.30 4.75
N ASP A 141 -6.60 1.16 3.91
CA ASP A 141 -5.20 1.07 3.46
C ASP A 141 -4.81 -0.34 3.00
N ILE A 142 -5.71 -0.97 2.26
CA ILE A 142 -5.55 -2.34 1.78
C ILE A 142 -4.57 -2.33 0.61
N VAL A 143 -3.37 -2.85 0.84
CA VAL A 143 -2.32 -2.97 -0.15
C VAL A 143 -2.27 -4.40 -0.66
N VAL A 144 -2.29 -4.56 -1.98
CA VAL A 144 -2.24 -5.85 -2.67
C VAL A 144 -1.11 -5.89 -3.69
N LEU A 145 -0.71 -7.10 -4.04
CA LEU A 145 0.29 -7.40 -5.06
C LEU A 145 -0.39 -7.95 -6.31
N ASP A 146 0.01 -7.43 -7.47
CA ASP A 146 -0.34 -8.04 -8.75
C ASP A 146 0.56 -9.26 -9.07
N LYS A 147 0.30 -9.91 -10.21
CA LYS A 147 1.08 -11.06 -10.68
C LYS A 147 2.56 -10.74 -10.94
N GLN A 148 2.91 -9.46 -11.11
CA GLN A 148 4.29 -8.98 -11.28
C GLN A 148 4.91 -8.51 -9.96
N GLY A 149 4.22 -8.65 -8.82
CA GLY A 149 4.70 -8.20 -7.51
C GLY A 149 4.61 -6.69 -7.29
N ARG A 150 3.91 -5.94 -8.16
CA ARG A 150 3.70 -4.51 -7.99
C ARG A 150 2.60 -4.27 -6.96
N ARG A 151 2.83 -3.29 -6.07
CA ARG A 151 1.90 -2.89 -5.02
C ARG A 151 0.88 -1.89 -5.56
N PHE A 152 -0.38 -2.07 -5.18
CA PHE A 152 -1.44 -1.09 -5.40
C PHE A 152 -2.50 -1.16 -4.31
N PHE A 153 -3.30 -0.09 -4.21
CA PHE A 153 -4.39 -0.01 -3.24
C PHE A 153 -5.65 -0.69 -3.78
N ALA A 154 -6.26 -1.53 -2.94
CA ALA A 154 -7.61 -2.03 -3.14
C ALA A 154 -8.63 -1.13 -2.42
N PRO A 155 -9.91 -1.12 -2.85
CA PRO A 155 -10.95 -0.36 -2.17
C PRO A 155 -11.14 -0.80 -0.71
N GLU A 156 -11.46 0.16 0.15
CA GLU A 156 -11.83 -0.09 1.54
C GLU A 156 -13.14 -0.88 1.66
N LEU A 157 -13.34 -1.52 2.81
CA LEU A 157 -14.56 -2.21 3.20
C LEU A 157 -14.99 -1.72 4.57
N LYS A 158 -16.17 -1.14 4.69
CA LYS A 158 -16.76 -0.76 5.98
C LYS A 158 -18.07 -1.48 6.19
N ILE A 159 -18.21 -2.12 7.34
CA ILE A 159 -19.36 -2.93 7.73
C ILE A 159 -19.98 -2.27 8.96
N THR A 160 -21.25 -1.91 8.86
CA THR A 160 -22.05 -1.40 9.98
C THR A 160 -22.99 -2.50 10.48
N ILE A 161 -23.02 -2.71 11.80
CA ILE A 161 -23.80 -3.77 12.41
C ILE A 161 -25.22 -3.29 12.69
N GLN A 162 -26.22 -4.04 12.21
CA GLN A 162 -27.65 -3.74 12.35
C GLN A 162 -28.43 -4.79 13.14
#